data_AF-A0A0K9Y1J5-F1
#
_entry.id   AF-A0A0K9Y1J5-F1
#
_cell.length_a   1.000
_cell.length_b   1.000
_cell.length_c   1.000
_cell.angle_alpha   90.00
_cell.angle_beta   90.00
_cell.angle_gamma   90.00
#
_symmetry.space_group_name_H-M   'P 1'
#
loop_
_entity.id
_entity.type
_entity.pdbx_description
1 polymer ?
#
loop_
_entity_poly.entity_id
_entity_poly.type
_entity_poly.pdbx_seq_one_letter_code
_entity_poly.pdbx_strand_id
1 'polypeptide(L)'
;MILPQPESNLKTNLMVLGADIINIMGNSPFKNRYAVVDDIMNKFLSRDKDRTSDLFLYALTFLHSVGSIEKKGYKIKLVKREKEEIKQINLFDNDVD
;
A
#
# COMPACT_ATOMS: atom_id res chain seq x y z
N MET A 1 8.14 -5.42 13.07
CA MET A 1 7.10 -6.41 13.43
C MET A 1 5.82 -6.09 12.67
N ILE A 2 5.13 -7.12 12.15
CA ILE A 2 3.86 -6.95 11.42
C ILE A 2 2.69 -6.81 12.41
N LEU A 3 2.69 -7.62 13.47
CA LEU A 3 1.72 -7.53 14.57
C LEU A 3 2.13 -6.44 15.56
N PRO A 4 1.30 -5.41 15.80
CA PRO A 4 1.60 -4.39 16.79
C PRO A 4 1.42 -4.94 18.21
N GLN A 5 2.31 -4.57 19.12
CA GLN A 5 2.09 -4.71 20.56
C GLN A 5 1.35 -3.47 21.09
N PRO A 6 0.59 -3.57 22.20
CA PRO A 6 -0.20 -2.45 22.74
C PRO A 6 0.63 -1.18 22.99
N GLU A 7 1.89 -1.32 23.38
CA GLU A 7 2.82 -0.23 23.70
C GLU A 7 3.54 0.32 22.45
N SER A 8 3.38 -0.34 21.30
CA SER A 8 4.07 0.05 20.07
C SER A 8 3.46 1.31 19.45
N ASN A 9 4.32 2.21 18.99
CA ASN A 9 3.87 3.33 18.16
C ASN A 9 3.36 2.78 16.81
N LEU A 10 2.04 2.71 16.65
CA LEU A 10 1.39 2.21 15.43
C LEU A 10 1.77 3.00 14.18
N LYS A 11 2.20 4.25 14.31
CA LYS A 11 2.58 5.10 13.16
C LYS A 11 3.79 4.57 12.39
N THR A 12 4.66 3.79 13.03
CA THR A 12 5.86 3.20 12.41
C THR A 12 5.67 1.71 12.08
N ASN A 13 4.47 1.15 12.33
CA ASN A 13 4.16 -0.21 11.96
C ASN A 13 4.20 -0.39 10.43
N LEU A 14 4.85 -1.47 9.98
CA LEU A 14 5.09 -1.73 8.57
C LEU A 14 3.82 -1.78 7.70
N MET A 15 2.71 -2.33 8.21
CA MET A 15 1.43 -2.35 7.49
C MET A 15 0.84 -0.95 7.38
N VAL A 16 0.93 -0.13 8.44
CA VAL A 16 0.45 1.26 8.43
C VAL A 16 1.25 2.09 7.43
N LEU A 17 2.58 1.96 7.44
CA LEU A 17 3.46 2.60 6.47
C LEU A 17 3.16 2.16 5.03
N GLY A 18 2.91 0.87 4.81
CA GLY A 18 2.52 0.33 3.50
C GLY A 18 1.17 0.87 3.02
N ALA A 19 0.16 0.91 3.91
CA ALA A 19 -1.14 1.49 3.60
C ALA A 19 -1.05 2.97 3.25
N ASP A 20 -0.16 3.72 3.90
CA ASP A 20 0.11 5.10 3.55
C ASP A 20 0.68 5.27 2.15
N ILE A 21 1.65 4.43 1.76
CA ILE A 21 2.21 4.43 0.40
C ILE A 21 1.13 4.10 -0.63
N ILE A 22 0.28 3.10 -0.34
CA ILE A 22 -0.86 2.76 -1.20
C ILE A 22 -1.81 3.96 -1.34
N ASN A 23 -2.11 4.66 -0.25
CA ASN A 23 -2.96 5.84 -0.29
C ASN A 23 -2.30 6.99 -1.10
N ILE A 24 -0.99 7.21 -0.96
CA ILE A 24 -0.26 8.20 -1.77
C ILE A 24 -0.38 7.85 -3.26
N MET A 25 -0.09 6.59 -3.63
CA MET A 25 -0.07 6.15 -5.03
C MET A 25 -1.47 5.94 -5.63
N GLY A 26 -2.48 5.68 -4.81
CA GLY A 26 -3.87 5.48 -5.21
C GLY A 26 -4.59 6.77 -5.62
N ASN A 27 -4.01 7.92 -5.26
CA ASN A 27 -4.52 9.24 -5.56
C ASN A 27 -3.81 9.91 -6.75
N SER A 28 -4.42 10.96 -7.29
CA SER A 28 -3.76 11.82 -8.28
C SER A 28 -2.50 12.45 -7.69
N PRO A 29 -1.37 12.56 -8.43
CA PRO A 29 -1.19 12.31 -9.87
C PRO A 29 -0.73 10.88 -10.24
N PHE A 30 -0.58 9.98 -9.25
CA PHE A 30 0.08 8.68 -9.46
C PHE A 30 -0.87 7.53 -9.81
N LYS A 31 -2.18 7.72 -9.58
CA LYS A 31 -3.21 6.73 -9.84
C LYS A 31 -3.05 6.07 -11.21
N ASN A 32 -2.93 4.74 -11.20
CA ASN A 32 -2.77 3.86 -12.39
C ASN A 32 -1.52 4.11 -13.24
N ARG A 33 -0.51 4.82 -12.74
CA ARG A 33 0.68 5.20 -13.52
C ARG A 33 1.97 4.74 -12.83
N TYR A 34 3.03 4.58 -13.62
CA TYR A 34 4.38 4.43 -13.07
C TYR A 34 4.87 5.79 -12.58
N ALA A 35 5.03 5.92 -11.27
CA ALA A 35 5.54 7.11 -10.60
C ALA A 35 7.01 6.94 -10.22
N VAL A 36 7.78 8.04 -10.21
CA VAL A 36 9.17 8.04 -9.73
C VAL A 36 9.18 7.76 -8.24
N VAL A 37 10.07 6.86 -7.79
CA VAL A 37 10.15 6.47 -6.38
C VAL A 37 10.37 7.69 -5.48
N ASP A 38 11.21 8.64 -5.90
CA ASP A 38 11.51 9.87 -5.14
C ASP A 38 10.27 10.75 -4.91
N ASP A 39 9.37 10.85 -5.90
CA ASP A 39 8.12 11.62 -5.76
C ASP A 39 7.22 11.04 -4.67
N ILE A 40 7.18 9.71 -4.57
CA ILE A 40 6.41 8.98 -3.57
C ILE A 40 7.09 9.11 -2.20
N MET A 41 8.41 8.98 -2.14
CA MET A 41 9.20 9.12 -0.92
C MET A 41 9.03 10.53 -0.32
N ASN A 42 9.13 11.58 -1.14
CA ASN A 42 8.96 12.97 -0.68
C ASN A 42 7.58 13.19 -0.04
N LYS A 43 6.51 12.65 -0.64
CA LYS A 43 5.15 12.71 -0.07
C LYS A 43 4.98 11.84 1.18
N PHE A 44 5.72 10.75 1.28
CA PHE A 44 5.72 9.90 2.46
C PHE A 44 6.41 10.60 3.64
N LEU A 45 7.57 11.20 3.41
CA LEU A 45 8.35 11.94 4.41
C LEU A 45 7.61 13.18 4.91
N SER A 46 6.83 13.85 4.05
CA SER A 46 6.07 15.05 4.44
C SER A 46 4.85 14.78 5.32
N ARG A 47 4.44 13.52 5.56
CA ARG A 47 3.22 13.20 6.31
C ARG A 47 3.39 13.26 7.83
N ASP A 48 4.56 12.93 8.36
CA ASP A 48 4.84 12.91 9.80
C ASP A 48 6.35 13.10 10.03
N LYS A 49 6.73 13.78 11.12
CA LYS A 49 8.13 14.08 11.45
C LYS A 49 8.94 12.83 11.78
N ASP A 50 8.27 11.76 12.21
CA ASP A 50 8.92 10.48 12.55
C ASP A 50 9.20 9.62 11.31
N ARG A 51 8.85 10.09 10.10
CA ARG A 51 9.06 9.36 8.84
C ARG A 51 10.51 9.51 8.38
N THR A 52 11.14 8.39 8.10
CA THR A 52 12.51 8.34 7.55
C THR A 52 12.54 7.58 6.23
N SER A 53 13.60 7.79 5.45
CA SER A 53 13.82 7.08 4.19
C SER A 53 13.94 5.56 4.40
N ASP A 54 14.47 5.13 5.54
CA ASP A 54 14.55 3.71 5.90
C ASP A 54 13.16 3.09 6.08
N LEU A 55 12.26 3.77 6.79
CA LEU A 55 10.88 3.33 6.97
C LEU A 55 10.15 3.25 5.63
N PHE A 56 10.41 4.19 4.72
CA PHE A 56 9.89 4.15 3.36
C PHE A 56 10.40 2.92 2.60
N LEU A 57 11.71 2.67 2.63
CA LEU A 57 12.32 1.54 1.92
C LEU A 57 11.84 0.19 2.46
N TYR A 58 11.68 0.05 3.78
CA TYR A 58 11.10 -1.15 4.38
C TYR A 58 9.66 -1.38 3.93
N ALA A 59 8.82 -0.34 3.96
CA ALA A 59 7.44 -0.42 3.51
C ALA A 59 7.34 -0.72 2.01
N LEU A 60 8.19 -0.10 1.20
CA LEU A 60 8.24 -0.34 -0.25
C LEU A 60 8.68 -1.77 -0.56
N THR A 61 9.71 -2.27 0.12
CA THR A 61 10.19 -3.66 0.01
C THR A 61 9.08 -4.62 0.41
N PHE A 62 8.38 -4.35 1.51
CA PHE A 62 7.23 -5.14 1.93
C PHE A 62 6.15 -5.19 0.85
N LEU A 63 5.73 -4.03 0.33
CA LEU A 63 4.71 -3.95 -0.73
C LEU A 63 5.11 -4.71 -2.00
N HIS A 64 6.39 -4.66 -2.37
CA HIS A 64 6.91 -5.42 -3.50
C HIS A 64 6.86 -6.94 -3.23
N SER A 65 7.30 -7.36 -2.04
CA SER A 65 7.28 -8.77 -1.64
C SER A 65 5.88 -9.37 -1.58
N VAL A 66 4.85 -8.59 -1.23
CA VAL A 66 3.45 -9.03 -1.25
C VAL A 66 2.77 -8.84 -2.61
N GLY A 67 3.50 -8.40 -3.63
CA GLY A 67 2.98 -8.20 -4.99
C GLY A 67 1.96 -7.06 -5.12
N SER A 68 1.98 -6.09 -4.21
CA SER A 68 1.08 -4.92 -4.25
C SER A 68 1.59 -3.80 -5.15
N ILE A 69 2.87 -3.83 -5.53
CA ILE A 69 3.49 -2.89 -6.46
C ILE A 69 4.33 -3.59 -7.51
N GLU A 70 4.39 -2.99 -8.69
CA GLU A 70 5.30 -3.35 -9.77
C GLU A 70 6.40 -2.31 -9.90
N LYS A 71 7.61 -2.77 -10.27
CA LYS A 71 8.77 -1.92 -10.52
C LYS A 71 9.11 -1.89 -12.02
N LYS A 72 9.42 -0.71 -12.54
CA LYS A 72 10.01 -0.49 -13.87
C LYS A 72 11.13 0.54 -13.77
N GLY A 73 12.38 0.09 -13.74
CA GLY A 73 13.53 0.97 -13.50
C GLY A 73 13.43 1.64 -12.13
N TYR A 74 13.49 2.97 -12.09
CA TYR A 74 13.32 3.81 -10.90
C TYR A 74 11.86 4.21 -10.63
N LYS A 75 10.90 3.59 -11.33
CA LYS A 75 9.48 3.87 -11.20
C LYS A 75 8.72 2.68 -10.60
N ILE A 76 7.65 2.99 -9.87
CA ILE A 76 6.76 2.03 -9.23
C ILE A 76 5.30 2.34 -9.58
N LYS A 77 4.45 1.30 -9.62
CA LYS A 77 3.01 1.41 -9.87
C LYS A 77 2.25 0.46 -8.94
N LEU A 78 1.08 0.86 -8.47
CA LEU A 78 0.17 -0.05 -7.75
C LEU A 78 -0.36 -1.13 -8.69
N VAL A 79 -0.29 -2.38 -8.26
CA VAL A 79 -0.93 -3.50 -8.93
C VAL A 79 -2.43 -3.38 -8.71
N LYS A 80 -3.20 -3.29 -9.80
CA LYS A 80 -4.64 -3.50 -9.75
C LYS A 80 -4.89 -4.93 -10.16
N ARG A 81 -5.44 -5.72 -9.23
CA ARG A 81 -6.14 -6.93 -9.66
C ARG A 81 -7.33 -6.45 -10.47
N GLU A 82 -7.35 -6.77 -11.75
CA GLU A 82 -8.59 -6.76 -12.50
C GLU A 82 -9.55 -7.60 -11.69
N LYS A 83 -10.72 -7.04 -11.38
CA LYS A 83 -11.77 -7.84 -10.77
C LYS A 83 -12.12 -8.90 -11.82
N GLU A 84 -11.53 -10.08 -11.72
CA GLU A 84 -12.35 -11.26 -11.95
C GLU A 84 -13.57 -11.02 -11.06
N GLU A 85 -14.73 -10.91 -11.69
CA GLU A 85 -16.01 -10.80 -11.00
C GLU A 85 -16.14 -12.03 -10.10
N ILE A 86 -15.60 -11.95 -8.89
CA ILE A 86 -16.00 -12.82 -7.81
C ILE A 86 -17.44 -12.41 -7.60
N LYS A 87 -18.36 -13.11 -8.28
CA LYS A 87 -19.79 -13.09 -7.97
C LYS A 87 -19.84 -13.29 -6.46
N GLN A 88 -20.13 -12.22 -5.74
CA GLN A 88 -20.46 -12.31 -4.33
C GLN A 88 -21.72 -13.18 -4.30
N ILE A 89 -21.55 -14.45 -3.96
CA ILE A 89 -22.66 -15.29 -3.53
C ILE A 89 -23.00 -14.72 -2.16
N ASN A 90 -24.12 -14.01 -2.03
CA ASN A 90 -24.55 -13.58 -0.70
C ASN A 90 -24.88 -14.85 0.08
N LEU A 91 -24.44 -14.88 1.34
CA LEU A 91 -24.63 -16.02 2.24
C LEU A 91 -26.10 -16.37 2.46
N PHE A 92 -27.03 -15.46 2.12
CA PHE A 92 -28.46 -15.56 2.35
C PHE A 92 -29.29 -15.76 1.06
N ASP A 93 -28.66 -15.91 -0.10
CA ASP A 93 -29.39 -16.06 -1.37
C ASP A 93 -29.92 -17.51 -1.59
N ASN A 94 -29.66 -18.44 -0.67
CA ASN A 94 -30.02 -19.87 -0.80
C ASN A 94 -31.29 -20.30 -0.06
N ASP A 95 -32.06 -19.39 0.56
CA ASP A 95 -33.22 -19.75 1.40
C ASP A 95 -34.57 -19.30 0.79
N VAL A 96 -34.81 -19.58 -0.49
CA VAL A 96 -36.17 -19.54 -1.08
C VAL A 96 -36.34 -20.68 -2.09
N ASP A 97 -36.81 -21.83 -1.61
CA ASP A 97 -37.85 -22.69 -2.23
C ASP A 97 -38.27 -23.80 -1.25
#